data_AF-A0A8F8CGL1-F1
#
_entry.id   AF-A0A8F8CGL1-F1
#
_cell.length_a   1.000
_cell.length_b   1.000
_cell.length_c   1.000
_cell.angle_alpha   90.00
_cell.angle_beta   90.00
_cell.angle_gamma   90.00
#
_symmetry.space_group_name_H-M   'P 1'
#
loop_
_entity.id
_entity.type
_entity.pdbx_description
1 polymer ?
#
loop_
_entity_poly.entity_id
_entity_poly.type
_entity_poly.pdbx_seq_one_letter_code
_entity_poly.pdbx_strand_id
1 'polypeptide(L)'
;MTQALRRYDATDWIVPGTLQMNPADGAPDIAFDGQALMVGTRRWPLRSAVRLAPPNWPSGTPIDPENLANVTAWQHGTSVCLDMQYVSSGKGGRYTLVVLLQGEHLYTLPPLFGSCVALQKAAGNGFSYPSNTYLGPGMETDPSGLQVDYLLSDGKTRVARYLLRFPDRGDPFTFEASRGR
;
A
#
# COMPACT_ATOMS: atom_id res chain seq x y z
N MET A 1 23.51 -4.47 -14.29
CA MET A 1 23.34 -4.52 -12.82
C MET A 1 22.06 -3.79 -12.46
N THR A 2 21.00 -4.54 -12.20
CA THR A 2 19.73 -4.02 -11.69
C THR A 2 19.91 -3.69 -10.22
N GLN A 3 20.14 -2.41 -9.92
CA GLN A 3 20.15 -1.95 -8.54
C GLN A 3 18.75 -2.15 -7.98
N ALA A 4 18.57 -3.09 -7.06
CA ALA A 4 17.41 -3.09 -6.19
C ALA A 4 17.49 -1.78 -5.39
N LEU A 5 16.72 -0.78 -5.82
CA LEU A 5 16.76 0.56 -5.27
C LEU A 5 16.33 0.54 -3.81
N ARG A 6 17.01 1.36 -2.99
CA ARG A 6 16.95 1.36 -1.53
C ARG A 6 15.52 1.72 -1.08
N ARG A 7 14.80 0.72 -0.57
CA ARG A 7 13.52 0.88 0.15
C ARG A 7 13.77 1.68 1.43
N TYR A 8 12.73 2.12 2.17
CA TYR A 8 12.98 2.48 3.57
C TYR A 8 13.69 1.29 4.23
N ASP A 9 14.77 1.55 4.98
CA ASP A 9 15.52 0.45 5.60
C ASP A 9 14.55 -0.25 6.58
N ALA A 10 14.53 -1.59 6.61
CA ALA A 10 13.58 -2.34 7.43
C ALA A 10 13.70 -2.02 8.93
N THR A 11 14.83 -1.43 9.35
CA THR A 11 15.06 -0.90 10.70
C THR A 11 14.32 0.41 10.99
N ASP A 12 13.95 1.16 9.96
CA ASP A 12 13.18 2.41 10.09
C ASP A 12 11.70 2.14 10.37
N TRP A 13 11.20 0.97 9.95
CA TRP A 13 9.82 0.58 10.16
C TRP A 13 9.72 -0.57 11.17
N ILE A 14 9.00 -0.35 12.26
CA ILE A 14 8.73 -1.37 13.27
C ILE A 14 7.27 -1.80 13.16
N VAL A 15 7.05 -3.10 12.95
CA VAL A 15 6.18 -4.06 13.70
C VAL A 15 5.72 -5.19 12.75
N PRO A 16 6.55 -6.22 12.51
CA PRO A 16 6.08 -7.46 11.93
C PRO A 16 5.60 -8.42 13.04
N GLY A 17 4.32 -8.73 12.96
CA GLY A 17 3.51 -9.57 13.82
C GLY A 17 2.08 -9.16 13.48
N THR A 18 1.21 -10.12 13.15
CA THR A 18 -0.22 -9.84 12.96
C THR A 18 -0.68 -8.97 14.13
N LEU A 19 -1.49 -7.93 13.90
CA LEU A 19 -2.18 -7.24 15.00
C LEU A 19 -3.01 -8.30 15.74
N GLN A 20 -2.42 -8.93 16.76
CA GLN A 20 -3.16 -9.65 17.77
C GLN A 20 -3.94 -8.59 18.55
N MET A 21 -5.01 -8.99 19.24
CA MET A 21 -5.87 -8.06 19.99
C MET A 21 -5.12 -7.17 21.00
N ASN A 22 -3.85 -7.48 21.31
CA ASN A 22 -2.95 -6.66 22.12
C ASN A 22 -1.77 -6.14 21.26
N PRO A 23 -1.53 -4.82 21.21
CA PRO A 23 -0.38 -4.25 20.52
C PRO A 23 0.94 -4.62 21.21
N ALA A 24 2.04 -4.60 20.46
CA ALA A 24 3.38 -4.79 21.00
C ALA A 24 3.78 -3.61 21.92
N ASP A 25 4.59 -3.88 22.95
CA ASP A 25 5.03 -2.86 23.91
C ASP A 25 5.67 -1.65 23.21
N GLY A 26 5.15 -0.46 23.50
CA GLY A 26 5.61 0.82 22.94
C GLY A 26 4.97 1.23 21.61
N ALA A 27 4.17 0.36 20.99
CA ALA A 27 3.32 0.75 19.84
C ALA A 27 2.02 1.43 20.34
N PRO A 28 1.51 2.44 19.63
CA PRO A 28 0.20 2.99 19.96
C PRO A 28 -0.90 1.95 19.73
N ASP A 29 -1.98 2.02 20.51
CA ASP A 29 -3.17 1.22 20.25
C ASP A 29 -3.70 1.52 18.85
N ILE A 30 -3.75 0.52 17.98
CA ILE A 30 -4.29 0.64 16.63
C ILE A 30 -5.57 -0.18 16.57
N ALA A 31 -6.67 0.47 16.20
CA ALA A 31 -7.97 -0.19 16.12
C ALA A 31 -8.76 0.31 14.92
N PHE A 32 -9.72 -0.53 14.49
CA PHE A 32 -10.57 -0.26 13.34
C PHE A 32 -12.04 -0.48 13.70
N ASP A 33 -12.90 0.54 13.50
CA ASP A 33 -14.34 0.47 13.80
C ASP A 33 -15.23 0.21 12.56
N GLY A 34 -14.61 -0.08 11.41
CA GLY A 34 -15.28 -0.21 10.12
C GLY A 34 -15.38 1.10 9.32
N GLN A 35 -15.27 2.25 9.99
CA GLN A 35 -15.47 3.59 9.40
C GLN A 35 -14.25 4.52 9.57
N ALA A 36 -13.38 4.21 10.52
CA ALA A 36 -12.24 5.03 10.90
C ALA A 36 -11.08 4.16 11.41
N LEU A 37 -9.88 4.66 11.16
CA LEU A 37 -8.66 4.22 11.81
C LEU A 37 -8.52 4.96 13.15
N MET A 38 -8.28 4.22 14.22
CA MET A 38 -7.94 4.78 15.53
C MET A 38 -6.48 4.47 15.83
N VAL A 39 -5.71 5.50 16.22
CA VAL A 39 -4.32 5.38 16.65
C VAL A 39 -4.15 6.14 17.96
N GLY A 40 -3.88 5.40 19.05
CA GLY A 40 -4.01 5.89 20.42
C GLY A 40 -5.42 6.44 20.65
N THR A 41 -5.52 7.70 21.06
CA THR A 41 -6.79 8.38 21.34
C THR A 41 -7.36 9.14 20.14
N ARG A 42 -6.65 9.17 19.00
CA ARG A 42 -7.05 9.93 17.82
C ARG A 42 -7.83 9.05 16.84
N ARG A 43 -8.90 9.61 16.26
CA ARG A 43 -9.79 8.92 15.32
C ARG A 43 -9.79 9.59 13.94
N TRP A 44 -9.54 8.80 12.91
CA TRP A 44 -9.28 9.25 11.54
C TRP A 44 -10.28 8.59 10.58
N PRO A 45 -11.35 9.30 10.17
CA PRO A 45 -12.39 8.72 9.32
C PRO A 45 -11.89 8.33 7.92
N LEU A 46 -12.20 7.11 7.46
CA LEU A 46 -11.84 6.65 6.11
C LEU A 46 -12.45 7.53 5.01
N ARG A 47 -13.66 8.02 5.23
CA ARG A 47 -14.34 8.94 4.28
C ARG A 47 -13.56 10.23 4.01
N SER A 48 -12.71 10.63 4.96
CA SER A 48 -11.88 11.82 4.90
C SER A 48 -10.46 11.51 4.42
N ALA A 49 -10.14 10.24 4.13
CA ALA A 49 -8.84 9.85 3.63
C ALA A 49 -8.59 10.45 2.24
N VAL A 50 -7.37 10.93 2.03
CA VAL A 50 -6.84 11.29 0.72
C VAL A 50 -6.73 10.01 -0.11
N ARG A 51 -7.50 9.95 -1.19
CA ARG A 51 -7.53 8.79 -2.08
C ARG A 51 -6.47 8.94 -3.14
N LEU A 52 -5.45 8.09 -3.06
CA LEU A 52 -4.38 7.99 -4.05
C LEU A 52 -4.61 6.84 -5.02
N ALA A 53 -5.55 5.94 -4.72
CA ALA A 53 -6.03 4.92 -5.63
C ALA A 53 -6.84 5.52 -6.81
N PRO A 54 -6.81 4.88 -7.99
CA PRO A 54 -7.69 5.25 -9.10
C PRO A 54 -9.18 5.25 -8.72
N PRO A 55 -10.03 6.08 -9.35
CA PRO A 55 -11.42 6.30 -8.93
C PRO A 55 -12.30 5.04 -8.92
N ASN A 56 -11.97 4.03 -9.72
CA ASN A 56 -12.66 2.76 -9.79
C ASN A 56 -12.32 1.81 -8.63
N TRP A 57 -11.38 2.18 -7.75
CA TRP A 57 -11.04 1.42 -6.56
C TRP A 57 -11.77 1.94 -5.32
N PRO A 58 -12.47 1.07 -4.57
CA PRO A 58 -13.19 1.45 -3.35
C PRO A 58 -12.24 1.65 -2.16
N SER A 59 -11.17 2.44 -2.30
CA SER A 59 -10.13 2.59 -1.27
C SER A 59 -10.54 3.38 -0.03
N GLY A 60 -11.71 4.01 -0.04
CA GLY A 60 -12.25 4.78 1.09
C GLY A 60 -13.69 4.42 1.45
N THR A 61 -14.15 3.24 1.03
CA THR A 61 -15.40 2.67 1.56
C THR A 61 -15.17 2.15 2.97
N PRO A 62 -16.24 2.03 3.78
CA PRO A 62 -16.17 1.28 5.02
C PRO A 62 -15.49 -0.07 4.83
N ILE A 63 -14.63 -0.41 5.76
CA ILE A 63 -13.99 -1.72 5.82
C ILE A 63 -14.91 -2.61 6.65
N ASP A 64 -15.23 -3.79 6.14
CA ASP A 64 -15.95 -4.78 6.91
C ASP A 64 -14.95 -5.53 7.82
N PRO A 65 -15.01 -5.35 9.15
CA PRO A 65 -14.07 -5.98 10.07
C PRO A 65 -14.19 -7.50 10.08
N GLU A 66 -15.38 -8.07 9.80
CA GLU A 66 -15.61 -9.52 9.80
C GLU A 66 -14.89 -10.21 8.65
N ASN A 67 -14.61 -9.47 7.58
CA ASN A 67 -13.91 -9.98 6.40
C ASN A 67 -12.39 -9.73 6.44
N LEU A 68 -11.85 -9.17 7.53
CA LEU A 68 -10.43 -8.86 7.65
C LEU A 68 -9.65 -10.09 8.13
N ALA A 69 -8.83 -10.66 7.26
CA ALA A 69 -8.04 -11.87 7.54
C ALA A 69 -6.82 -11.58 8.41
N ASN A 70 -6.10 -10.50 8.08
CA ASN A 70 -4.84 -10.13 8.69
C ASN A 70 -4.62 -8.62 8.53
N VAL A 71 -4.05 -8.01 9.56
CA VAL A 71 -3.53 -6.64 9.50
C VAL A 71 -2.10 -6.65 10.00
N THR A 72 -1.20 -6.08 9.21
CA THR A 72 0.17 -5.80 9.62
C THR A 72 0.33 -4.29 9.76
N ALA A 73 0.76 -3.84 10.93
CA ALA A 73 1.01 -2.43 11.20
C ALA A 73 2.50 -2.13 11.12
N TRP A 74 2.86 -1.05 10.44
CA TRP A 74 4.23 -0.59 10.29
C TRP A 74 4.29 0.82 10.85
N GLN A 75 5.28 1.12 11.68
CA GLN A 75 5.48 2.45 12.25
C GLN A 75 6.88 2.97 11.95
N HIS A 76 6.97 4.23 11.54
CA HIS A 76 8.23 4.96 11.43
C HIS A 76 8.05 6.39 11.95
N GLY A 77 8.74 6.69 13.06
CA GLY A 77 8.52 7.93 13.81
C GLY A 77 7.05 8.05 14.24
N THR A 78 6.38 9.11 13.79
CA THR A 78 4.94 9.35 14.03
C THR A 78 4.02 8.83 12.92
N SER A 79 4.59 8.27 11.84
CA SER A 79 3.81 7.72 10.73
C SER A 79 3.44 6.27 11.04
N VAL A 80 2.22 5.87 10.68
CA VAL A 80 1.73 4.49 10.79
C VAL A 80 1.18 4.07 9.44
N CYS A 81 1.58 2.90 8.94
CA CYS A 81 1.09 2.32 7.71
C CYS A 81 0.52 0.94 8.00
N LEU A 82 -0.65 0.61 7.45
CA LEU A 82 -1.32 -0.67 7.64
C LEU A 82 -1.44 -1.41 6.32
N ASP A 83 -1.00 -2.67 6.31
CA ASP A 83 -1.29 -3.65 5.26
C ASP A 83 -2.48 -4.51 5.72
N MET A 84 -3.63 -4.39 5.05
CA MET A 84 -4.87 -5.08 5.42
C MET A 84 -5.25 -6.11 4.35
N GLN A 85 -5.29 -7.38 4.75
CA GLN A 85 -5.66 -8.51 3.90
C GLN A 85 -7.07 -8.99 4.25
N TYR A 86 -7.88 -9.25 3.24
CA TYR A 86 -9.29 -9.64 3.40
C TYR A 86 -9.52 -11.09 3.01
N VAL A 87 -10.41 -11.77 3.74
CA VAL A 87 -11.02 -13.02 3.31
C VAL A 87 -12.14 -12.65 2.32
N SER A 88 -11.84 -12.66 1.03
CA SER A 88 -12.87 -12.45 0.00
C SER A 88 -12.56 -13.18 -1.29
N SER A 89 -13.60 -13.75 -1.90
CA SER A 89 -13.53 -14.42 -3.22
C SER A 89 -13.64 -13.44 -4.39
N GLY A 90 -13.98 -12.17 -4.14
CA GLY A 90 -14.09 -11.11 -5.14
C GLY A 90 -12.74 -10.47 -5.49
N LYS A 91 -12.68 -9.70 -6.58
CA LYS A 91 -11.45 -8.99 -7.01
C LYS A 91 -10.82 -8.13 -5.89
N GLY A 92 -11.64 -7.56 -5.00
CA GLY A 92 -11.18 -6.80 -3.84
C GLY A 92 -10.43 -7.63 -2.78
N GLY A 93 -10.70 -8.92 -2.67
CA GLY A 93 -10.01 -9.84 -1.75
C GLY A 93 -8.63 -10.28 -2.22
N ARG A 94 -8.31 -10.05 -3.50
CA ARG A 94 -7.01 -10.44 -4.07
C ARG A 94 -5.87 -9.51 -3.69
N TYR A 95 -6.18 -8.32 -3.19
CA TYR A 95 -5.20 -7.26 -3.01
C TYR A 95 -5.22 -6.74 -1.58
N THR A 96 -4.04 -6.39 -1.08
CA THR A 96 -3.88 -5.75 0.23
C THR A 96 -4.36 -4.31 0.13
N LEU A 97 -5.25 -3.90 1.03
CA LEU A 97 -5.57 -2.48 1.20
C LEU A 97 -4.49 -1.85 2.05
N VAL A 98 -3.92 -0.75 1.58
CA VAL A 98 -2.88 -0.03 2.33
C VAL A 98 -3.34 1.34 2.73
N VAL A 99 -3.21 1.61 4.02
CA VAL A 99 -3.59 2.88 4.63
C VAL A 99 -2.38 3.48 5.34
N LEU A 100 -2.04 4.72 5.01
CA LEU A 100 -0.92 5.44 5.62
C LEU A 100 -1.44 6.65 6.40
N LEU A 101 -1.20 6.67 7.69
CA LEU A 101 -1.28 7.84 8.56
C LEU A 101 0.08 8.54 8.53
N GLN A 102 0.12 9.78 8.02
CA GLN A 102 1.32 10.62 8.11
C GLN A 102 0.93 12.08 8.37
N GLY A 103 1.54 12.67 9.41
CA GLY A 103 1.18 14.01 9.86
C GLY A 103 -0.26 14.04 10.38
N GLU A 104 -1.11 14.84 9.74
CA GLU A 104 -2.55 14.97 10.04
C GLU A 104 -3.44 14.39 8.91
N HIS A 105 -2.86 13.63 7.97
CA HIS A 105 -3.57 13.11 6.80
C HIS A 105 -3.55 11.58 6.72
N LEU A 106 -4.75 11.00 6.56
CA LEU A 106 -4.93 9.59 6.23
C LEU A 106 -4.88 9.43 4.72
N TYR A 107 -4.07 8.52 4.21
CA TYR A 107 -3.95 8.21 2.79
C TYR A 107 -4.40 6.78 2.54
N THR A 108 -5.11 6.56 1.44
CA THR A 108 -5.45 5.22 0.95
C THR A 108 -4.70 5.00 -0.37
N LEU A 109 -3.84 3.99 -0.41
CA LEU A 109 -2.95 3.76 -1.53
C LEU A 109 -3.58 2.83 -2.59
N PRO A 110 -3.07 2.83 -3.83
CA PRO A 110 -3.47 1.86 -4.84
C PRO A 110 -3.21 0.41 -4.38
N PRO A 111 -4.10 -0.54 -4.71
CA PRO A 111 -4.06 -1.90 -4.15
C PRO A 111 -3.12 -2.87 -4.89
N LEU A 112 -2.75 -2.57 -6.14
CA LEU A 112 -1.80 -3.40 -6.90
C LEU A 112 -0.41 -3.24 -6.30
N PHE A 113 0.12 -4.26 -5.62
CA PHE A 113 1.43 -4.27 -4.94
C PHE A 113 1.68 -3.09 -4.00
N GLY A 114 0.64 -2.35 -3.64
CA GLY A 114 0.68 -1.45 -2.51
C GLY A 114 0.94 -2.31 -1.28
N SER A 115 2.11 -2.14 -0.69
CA SER A 115 2.41 -2.56 0.66
C SER A 115 3.16 -1.43 1.32
N CYS A 116 3.03 -1.29 2.63
CA CYS A 116 3.81 -0.37 3.42
C CYS A 116 5.32 -0.49 3.14
N VAL A 117 5.82 -1.70 2.85
CA VAL A 117 7.24 -1.91 2.51
C VAL A 117 7.66 -1.31 1.16
N ALA A 118 6.70 -0.95 0.31
CA ALA A 118 6.94 -0.37 -1.00
C ALA A 118 6.90 1.17 -0.99
N LEU A 119 6.53 1.80 0.13
CA LEU A 119 6.64 3.25 0.30
C LEU A 119 8.11 3.68 0.26
N GLN A 120 8.38 4.92 -0.16
CA GLN A 120 9.73 5.49 -0.18
C GLN A 120 9.75 6.93 0.34
N LYS A 121 10.86 7.31 0.99
CA LYS A 121 11.07 8.69 1.47
C LYS A 121 11.18 9.63 0.29
N ALA A 122 10.42 10.72 0.32
CA ALA A 122 10.60 11.84 -0.59
C ALA A 122 11.23 13.02 0.16
N ALA A 123 11.65 14.04 -0.59
CA ALA A 123 12.16 15.28 0.01
C ALA A 123 11.12 15.93 0.93
N GLY A 124 11.60 16.56 2.01
CA GLY A 124 10.74 17.09 3.07
C GLY A 124 10.11 15.99 3.94
N ASN A 125 8.92 16.26 4.48
CA ASN A 125 8.13 15.28 5.26
C ASN A 125 7.21 14.44 4.35
N GLY A 126 7.56 14.26 3.07
CA GLY A 126 6.74 13.57 2.08
C GLY A 126 7.14 12.11 1.86
N PHE A 127 6.32 11.42 1.08
CA PHE A 127 6.56 10.06 0.62
C PHE A 127 6.28 9.93 -0.88
N SER A 128 6.79 8.84 -1.46
CA SER A 128 6.32 8.32 -2.73
C SER A 128 5.81 6.90 -2.58
N TYR A 129 4.87 6.52 -3.43
CA TYR A 129 4.19 5.24 -3.39
C TYR A 129 4.08 4.65 -4.81
N PRO A 130 4.07 3.31 -4.96
CA PRO A 130 3.88 2.68 -6.24
C PRO A 130 2.42 2.82 -6.72
N SER A 131 2.25 3.19 -7.97
CA SER A 131 0.98 3.19 -8.69
C SER A 131 1.15 2.36 -9.96
N ASN A 132 0.34 1.31 -10.07
CA ASN A 132 0.55 0.26 -11.06
C ASN A 132 -0.53 0.25 -12.13
N THR A 133 -0.10 -0.06 -13.35
CA THR A 133 -0.97 -0.22 -14.52
C THR A 133 -0.58 -1.50 -15.25
N TYR A 134 -1.58 -2.34 -15.56
CA TYR A 134 -1.38 -3.53 -16.40
C TYR A 134 -0.94 -3.15 -17.81
N LEU A 135 0.01 -3.91 -18.36
CA LEU A 135 0.49 -3.78 -19.73
C LEU A 135 -0.10 -4.88 -20.61
N GLY A 136 -0.29 -4.55 -21.88
CA GLY A 136 -0.79 -5.48 -22.90
C GLY A 136 -2.31 -5.47 -23.08
N PRO A 137 -2.80 -6.09 -24.16
CA PRO A 137 -4.22 -6.02 -24.54
C PRO A 137 -5.14 -6.80 -23.59
N GLY A 138 -4.61 -7.80 -22.88
CA GLY A 138 -5.35 -8.62 -21.92
C GLY A 138 -5.57 -7.96 -20.55
N MET A 139 -4.99 -6.77 -20.29
CA MET A 139 -5.16 -6.01 -19.05
C MET A 139 -5.02 -6.90 -17.80
N GLU A 140 -5.94 -6.81 -16.84
CA GLU A 140 -5.90 -7.63 -15.61
C GLU A 140 -6.06 -9.14 -15.87
N THR A 141 -6.67 -9.54 -17.01
CA THR A 141 -6.98 -10.96 -17.27
C THR A 141 -5.84 -11.75 -17.92
N ASP A 142 -5.00 -11.08 -18.71
CA ASP A 142 -3.79 -11.65 -19.32
C ASP A 142 -2.77 -10.52 -19.55
N PRO A 143 -2.15 -10.00 -18.48
CA PRO A 143 -1.18 -8.94 -18.60
C PRO A 143 0.12 -9.45 -19.21
N SER A 144 0.72 -8.68 -20.12
CA SER A 144 2.10 -8.92 -20.55
C SER A 144 3.13 -8.39 -19.55
N GLY A 145 2.67 -7.65 -18.53
CA GLY A 145 3.50 -7.04 -17.52
C GLY A 145 2.78 -5.95 -16.73
N LEU A 146 3.56 -5.16 -15.99
CA LEU A 146 3.11 -4.01 -15.23
C LEU A 146 4.02 -2.82 -15.50
N GLN A 147 3.43 -1.63 -15.57
CA GLN A 147 4.13 -0.39 -15.32
C GLN A 147 3.92 0.01 -13.87
N VAL A 148 5.00 0.34 -13.17
CA VAL A 148 5.02 0.79 -11.78
C VAL A 148 5.56 2.22 -11.76
N ASP A 149 4.68 3.20 -11.58
CA ASP A 149 5.05 4.59 -11.41
C ASP A 149 5.12 4.92 -9.92
N TYR A 150 6.27 5.38 -9.44
CA TYR A 150 6.37 5.94 -8.09
C TYR A 150 5.93 7.39 -8.14
N LEU A 151 4.82 7.70 -7.49
CA LEU A 151 4.23 9.03 -7.43
C LEU A 151 4.47 9.64 -6.05
N LEU A 152 4.71 10.95 -5.99
CA LEU A 152 4.69 11.70 -4.73
C LEU A 152 3.28 11.70 -4.12
N SER A 153 3.19 12.06 -2.83
CA SER A 153 1.95 12.19 -2.08
C SER A 153 0.91 13.17 -2.67
N ASP A 154 1.29 13.97 -3.67
CA ASP A 154 0.37 14.80 -4.47
C ASP A 154 -0.45 14.00 -5.50
N GLY A 155 -0.11 12.72 -5.68
CA GLY A 155 -0.71 11.79 -6.63
C GLY A 155 -0.47 12.11 -8.11
N LYS A 156 0.46 13.01 -8.42
CA LYS A 156 0.67 13.54 -9.77
C LYS A 156 2.13 13.46 -10.18
N THR A 157 3.05 13.83 -9.31
CA THR A 157 4.47 13.93 -9.63
C THR A 157 5.12 12.56 -9.62
N ARG A 158 5.52 12.07 -10.80
CA ARG A 158 6.26 10.81 -10.93
C ARG A 158 7.75 11.02 -10.67
N VAL A 159 8.32 10.22 -9.76
CA VAL A 159 9.76 10.25 -9.41
C VAL A 159 10.54 9.05 -9.94
N ALA A 160 9.85 7.95 -10.25
CA ALA A 160 10.45 6.80 -10.93
C ALA A 160 9.40 6.03 -11.72
N ARG A 161 9.86 5.27 -12.72
CA ARG A 161 9.06 4.33 -13.48
C ARG A 161 9.82 3.01 -13.61
N TYR A 162 9.11 1.91 -13.39
CA TYR A 162 9.59 0.57 -13.68
C TYR A 162 8.64 -0.13 -14.62
N LEU A 163 9.18 -0.95 -15.49
CA LEU A 163 8.44 -1.85 -16.36
C LEU A 163 8.81 -3.27 -15.92
N LEU A 164 7.82 -3.98 -15.41
CA LEU A 164 7.89 -5.40 -15.07
C LEU A 164 7.30 -6.17 -16.24
N ARG A 165 8.07 -7.07 -16.85
CA ARG A 165 7.56 -7.96 -17.90
C ARG A 165 7.38 -9.34 -17.31
N PHE A 166 6.29 -10.02 -17.68
CA PHE A 166 6.03 -11.40 -17.30
C PHE A 166 6.52 -12.31 -18.44
N PRO A 167 7.71 -12.93 -18.33
CA PRO A 167 8.23 -13.83 -19.37
C PRO A 167 7.37 -15.08 -19.48
N ASP A 168 6.82 -15.55 -18.37
CA ASP A 168 5.74 -16.54 -18.31
C ASP A 168 4.46 -15.82 -17.85
N ARG A 169 3.46 -15.73 -18.74
CA ARG A 169 2.19 -15.06 -18.40
C ARG A 169 1.34 -15.87 -17.41
N GLY A 170 1.62 -17.15 -17.22
CA GLY A 170 0.96 -18.00 -16.23
C GLY A 170 1.50 -17.81 -14.82
N ASP A 171 2.68 -17.21 -14.65
CA ASP A 171 3.32 -16.97 -13.37
C ASP A 171 3.67 -15.48 -13.16
N PRO A 172 2.78 -14.68 -12.54
CA PRO A 172 3.02 -13.26 -12.30
C PRO A 172 4.06 -12.97 -11.20
N PHE A 173 4.59 -14.00 -10.52
CA PHE A 173 5.63 -13.86 -9.51
C PHE A 173 7.04 -13.86 -10.11
N THR A 174 7.18 -14.36 -11.34
CA THR A 174 8.42 -14.29 -12.12
C THR A 174 8.35 -13.10 -13.08
N PHE A 175 9.26 -12.15 -12.93
CA PHE A 175 9.27 -10.96 -13.79
C PHE A 175 10.67 -10.42 -14.06
N GLU A 176 10.80 -9.79 -15.23
CA GLU A 176 11.96 -9.00 -15.61
C GLU A 176 11.68 -7.52 -15.31
N ALA A 177 12.48 -6.92 -14.43
CA ALA A 177 12.34 -5.51 -14.09
C ALA A 177 13.33 -4.65 -14.88
N SER A 178 12.81 -3.60 -15.53
CA SER A 178 13.63 -2.56 -16.17
C SER A 178 13.19 -1.17 -15.69
N ARG A 179 14.15 -0.25 -15.59
CA ARG A 179 13.84 1.15 -15.25
C ARG A 179 13.38 1.86 -16.51
N GLY A 180 12.14 2.35 -16.51
CA GLY A 180 11.62 3.19 -17.58
C GLY A 180 12.21 4.59 -17.51
N ARG A 181 12.20 5.30 -18.65
CA ARG A 181 12.42 6.75 -18.69
C ARG A 181 11.16 7.48 -18.22
#